data_AF-A0A8T2I4K9-F1
#
_entry.id   AF-A0A8T2I4K9-F1
#
_cell.length_a   1.000
_cell.length_b   1.000
_cell.length_c   1.000
_cell.angle_alpha   90.00
_cell.angle_beta   90.00
_cell.angle_gamma   90.00
#
_symmetry.space_group_name_H-M   'P 1'
#
loop_
_entity.id
_entity.type
_entity.pdbx_description
1 polymer ?
#
loop_
_entity_poly.entity_id
_entity_poly.type
_entity_poly.pdbx_seq_one_letter_code
_entity_poly.pdbx_strand_id
1 'polypeptide(L)'
;MINSENPVNEGSLDGPETPSSSGSRSPRACARVMSKGFVAKTGVEVTEGVFLGRELGAGVQAKVFDLVHADGTPNGKVLKLGHQDLSHNFLSSMASSMLNLQAEWELGMQLKAALEEPDGSLPGFVRTCDCMVIVHDEKKGQATFQGMIMERVNGWPISKRVADPSFHNIHFIREMLFQVFSALDRAQRALGFNHADLGLGNVMEHYPALFPDVQKGAQDANVEALETARNPAKKCVTCPTGASLLPGRSSAWRRTQVGKGCSAPPPIAGFSCDSDGNLEPLGPHIEFKIIDYGVGEFNETLAQAAGGHEPEETLRNIQEVFAQKGIPLGADSKRQIIDMVSNEGNVGSGSSRLQRWRFGQLKGNRFAAILDPSTKCRRKHKKLAAAKNAAKSAIQMATAPRGPIERMYRHFWERKGDVFHLLLALAVALDDRVWPKEDERDVNLFASLVHHVTGVKMRAYFASLEDPTHLKVMGKKNKKNKRCQATPESAQSTSQQASEAVYGARVRCFAAFRRTRMILGAHFKPFNSGLLAGEALVSPFFGMKGAPHAELPVCVEAAFPFRTADEEN
;
A
#
# COMPACT_ATOMS: atom_id res chain seq x y z
N MET A 1 -72.41 15.23 18.63
CA MET A 1 -71.49 16.38 18.59
C MET A 1 -70.22 15.88 17.90
N ILE A 2 -70.18 15.91 16.56
CA ILE A 2 -69.75 17.04 15.69
C ILE A 2 -68.24 17.27 15.89
N ASN A 3 -67.41 16.61 15.07
CA ASN A 3 -66.66 17.11 13.89
C ASN A 3 -65.23 17.52 14.29
N SER A 4 -64.17 17.43 13.48
CA SER A 4 -64.03 17.23 12.03
C SER A 4 -62.60 16.76 11.71
N GLU A 5 -62.52 15.96 10.67
CA GLU A 5 -61.34 15.59 9.89
C GLU A 5 -60.64 16.82 9.27
N ASN A 6 -59.33 16.72 9.06
CA ASN A 6 -58.61 17.43 8.01
C ASN A 6 -57.59 16.45 7.39
N PRO A 7 -57.66 16.15 6.08
CA PRO A 7 -56.65 15.34 5.40
C PRO A 7 -55.44 16.21 5.05
N VAL A 8 -54.25 15.74 5.40
CA VAL A 8 -53.00 16.35 4.94
C VAL A 8 -52.74 15.87 3.51
N ASN A 9 -52.66 16.84 2.61
CA ASN A 9 -52.25 16.70 1.21
C ASN A 9 -50.97 15.85 1.06
N GLU A 10 -51.06 14.73 0.35
CA GLU A 10 -49.91 14.08 -0.28
C GLU A 10 -49.49 14.92 -1.50
N GLY A 11 -48.62 15.90 -1.24
CA GLY A 11 -47.89 16.60 -2.28
C GLY A 11 -46.78 15.70 -2.82
N SER A 12 -47.03 15.13 -4.00
CA SER A 12 -46.04 14.51 -4.87
C SER A 12 -44.88 15.48 -5.17
N LEU A 13 -43.80 15.37 -4.39
CA LEU A 13 -42.50 15.92 -4.75
C LEU A 13 -41.80 14.89 -5.63
N ASP A 14 -41.86 15.11 -6.94
CA ASP A 14 -40.93 14.49 -7.89
C ASP A 14 -39.52 14.95 -7.51
N GLY A 15 -38.86 14.12 -6.69
CA GLY A 15 -37.44 14.27 -6.38
C GLY A 15 -36.62 14.16 -7.67
N PRO A 16 -35.48 14.86 -7.77
CA PRO A 16 -34.61 14.75 -8.94
C PRO A 16 -34.26 13.27 -9.14
N GLU A 17 -34.63 12.73 -10.31
CA GLU A 17 -34.26 11.39 -10.75
C GLU A 17 -32.77 11.20 -10.49
N THR A 18 -32.45 10.34 -9.51
CA THR A 18 -31.08 9.88 -9.32
C THR A 18 -30.68 9.22 -10.65
N PRO A 19 -29.57 9.64 -11.28
CA PRO A 19 -29.18 9.09 -12.56
C PRO A 19 -29.08 7.58 -12.39
N SER A 20 -29.99 6.86 -13.06
CA SER A 20 -30.05 5.41 -13.04
C SER A 20 -28.64 4.87 -13.22
N SER A 21 -28.19 4.09 -12.23
CA SER A 21 -26.87 3.46 -12.21
C SER A 21 -26.81 2.42 -13.31
N SER A 22 -26.72 2.86 -14.57
CA SER A 22 -26.36 2.03 -15.70
C SER A 22 -25.08 1.32 -15.30
N GLY A 23 -25.14 -0.02 -15.21
CA GLY A 23 -24.16 -0.86 -14.54
C GLY A 23 -22.75 -0.42 -14.85
N SER A 24 -22.16 0.32 -13.91
CA SER A 24 -20.82 0.89 -14.01
C SER A 24 -19.87 -0.29 -14.03
N ARG A 25 -19.59 -0.81 -15.22
CA ARG A 25 -18.56 -1.83 -15.41
C ARG A 25 -17.27 -1.17 -14.93
N SER A 26 -16.74 -1.69 -13.82
CA SER A 26 -15.43 -1.31 -13.28
C SER A 26 -14.47 -1.10 -14.46
N PRO A 27 -13.90 0.11 -14.62
CA PRO A 27 -13.12 0.45 -15.80
C PRO A 27 -12.00 -0.57 -15.96
N ARG A 28 -11.90 -1.12 -17.19
CA ARG A 28 -10.87 -2.10 -17.55
C ARG A 28 -9.50 -1.46 -17.29
N ALA A 29 -8.59 -2.23 -16.71
CA ALA A 29 -7.19 -1.80 -16.66
C ALA A 29 -6.66 -1.70 -18.10
N CYS A 30 -6.14 -0.53 -18.45
CA CYS A 30 -5.60 -0.23 -19.77
C CYS A 30 -4.10 0.08 -19.67
N ALA A 31 -3.37 -0.24 -20.74
CA ALA A 31 -1.98 0.20 -20.89
C ALA A 31 -1.99 1.59 -21.52
N ARG A 32 -1.47 2.60 -20.80
CA ARG A 32 -1.34 3.96 -21.30
C ARG A 32 -0.02 4.12 -22.05
N VAL A 33 -0.13 4.40 -23.34
CA VAL A 33 1.00 4.48 -24.26
C VAL A 33 1.54 5.90 -24.29
N MET A 34 2.80 6.05 -23.92
CA MET A 34 3.49 7.33 -23.94
C MET A 34 4.41 7.46 -25.14
N SER A 35 4.54 8.68 -25.63
CA SER A 35 5.44 9.00 -26.74
C SER A 35 6.90 8.75 -26.36
N LYS A 36 7.70 8.43 -27.38
CA LYS A 36 9.16 8.30 -27.24
C LYS A 36 9.75 9.65 -26.81
N GLY A 37 10.30 9.70 -25.61
CA GLY A 37 10.81 10.94 -25.01
C GLY A 37 9.86 11.59 -24.00
N PHE A 38 8.80 10.90 -23.57
CA PHE A 38 8.01 11.34 -22.44
C PHE A 38 8.90 11.61 -21.21
N VAL A 39 8.88 12.86 -20.74
CA VAL A 39 9.59 13.27 -19.52
C VAL A 39 8.56 13.63 -18.47
N ALA A 40 8.56 12.89 -17.37
CA ALA A 40 7.63 13.09 -16.28
C ALA A 40 7.89 14.41 -15.53
N LYS A 41 7.02 15.39 -15.75
CA LYS A 41 7.05 16.70 -15.10
C LYS A 41 5.62 17.14 -14.79
N THR A 42 5.45 17.88 -13.70
CA THR A 42 4.19 18.56 -13.39
C THR A 42 3.71 19.38 -14.60
N GLY A 43 2.41 19.36 -14.86
CA GLY A 43 1.76 20.04 -16.00
C GLY A 43 1.71 19.22 -17.28
N VAL A 44 2.39 18.08 -17.36
CA VAL A 44 2.33 17.20 -18.54
C VAL A 44 1.02 16.42 -18.53
N GLU A 45 0.31 16.41 -19.66
CA GLU A 45 -0.89 15.61 -19.85
C GLU A 45 -0.53 14.12 -19.99
N VAL A 46 -1.21 13.26 -19.23
CA VAL A 46 -1.01 11.81 -19.23
C VAL A 46 -2.08 11.11 -20.05
N THR A 47 -3.32 11.58 -19.96
CA THR A 47 -4.48 11.12 -20.74
C THR A 47 -5.44 12.29 -20.87
N GLU A 48 -6.39 12.21 -21.81
CA GLU A 48 -7.35 13.28 -22.15
C GLU A 48 -7.89 14.05 -20.92
N GLY A 49 -7.41 15.29 -20.75
CA GLY A 49 -7.81 16.20 -19.69
C GLY A 49 -7.25 15.89 -18.29
N VAL A 50 -6.32 14.94 -18.16
CA VAL A 50 -5.65 14.55 -16.92
C VAL A 50 -4.16 14.83 -17.00
N PHE A 51 -3.66 15.62 -16.05
CA PHE A 51 -2.30 16.12 -15.99
C PHE A 51 -1.56 15.55 -14.77
N LEU A 52 -0.23 15.50 -14.87
CA LEU A 52 0.63 15.34 -13.71
C LEU A 52 0.53 16.58 -12.83
N GLY A 53 -0.03 16.43 -11.64
CA GLY A 53 -0.07 17.46 -10.62
C GLY A 53 1.27 17.58 -9.89
N ARG A 54 1.20 17.96 -8.61
CA ARG A 54 2.41 18.06 -7.77
C ARG A 54 3.05 16.70 -7.51
N GLU A 55 4.36 16.71 -7.28
CA GLU A 55 5.08 15.53 -6.76
C GLU A 55 4.69 15.32 -5.29
N LEU A 56 4.13 14.15 -4.97
CA LEU A 56 3.72 13.77 -3.61
C LEU A 56 4.89 13.20 -2.82
N GLY A 57 5.84 12.56 -3.51
CA GLY A 57 7.06 12.04 -2.90
C GLY A 57 7.95 11.33 -3.90
N ALA A 58 9.22 11.15 -3.52
CA ALA A 58 10.19 10.36 -4.25
C ALA A 58 10.82 9.33 -3.32
N GLY A 59 10.71 8.06 -3.71
CA GLY A 59 11.44 6.95 -3.10
C GLY A 59 12.75 6.67 -3.85
N VAL A 60 13.44 5.63 -3.40
CA VAL A 60 14.66 5.12 -4.06
C VAL A 60 14.39 4.73 -5.51
N GLN A 61 13.17 4.30 -5.82
CA GLN A 61 12.84 3.66 -7.09
C GLN A 61 11.97 4.48 -8.01
N ALA A 62 11.06 5.25 -7.41
CA ALA A 62 10.01 5.91 -8.13
C ALA A 62 9.68 7.27 -7.54
N LYS A 63 9.13 8.13 -8.39
CA LYS A 63 8.43 9.34 -8.00
C LYS A 63 6.93 9.09 -8.07
N VAL A 64 6.20 9.68 -7.14
CA VAL A 64 4.75 9.62 -7.10
C VAL A 64 4.20 11.00 -7.40
N PHE A 65 3.40 11.10 -8.45
CA PHE A 65 2.72 12.32 -8.86
C PHE A 65 1.22 12.21 -8.59
N ASP A 66 0.63 13.30 -8.16
CA ASP A 66 -0.83 13.44 -8.14
C ASP A 66 -1.35 13.46 -9.58
N LEU A 67 -2.52 12.88 -9.83
CA LEU A 67 -3.21 13.02 -11.12
C LEU A 67 -4.39 13.97 -10.96
N VAL A 68 -4.43 14.99 -11.80
CA VAL A 68 -5.36 16.12 -11.64
C VAL A 68 -6.01 16.49 -12.96
N HIS A 69 -7.20 17.06 -12.91
CA HIS A 69 -7.83 17.70 -14.06
C HIS A 69 -7.17 19.04 -14.39
N ALA A 70 -7.55 19.65 -15.52
CA ALA A 70 -6.98 20.91 -15.99
C ALA A 70 -7.14 22.09 -15.00
N ASP A 71 -8.15 22.01 -14.13
CA ASP A 71 -8.50 22.95 -13.06
C ASP A 71 -7.80 22.65 -11.72
N GLY A 72 -6.88 21.67 -11.70
CA GLY A 72 -6.17 21.23 -10.51
C GLY A 72 -6.96 20.31 -9.58
N THR A 73 -8.22 20.00 -9.90
CA THR A 73 -9.05 19.08 -9.10
C THR A 73 -8.43 17.68 -9.12
N PRO A 74 -8.16 17.05 -7.96
CA PRO A 74 -7.67 15.68 -7.90
C PRO A 74 -8.63 14.68 -8.56
N ASN A 75 -8.12 13.76 -9.38
CA ASN A 75 -8.94 12.73 -10.02
C ASN A 75 -9.09 11.44 -9.16
N GLY A 76 -8.62 11.46 -7.91
CA GLY A 76 -8.61 10.31 -7.00
C GLY A 76 -7.54 9.25 -7.30
N LYS A 77 -6.58 9.52 -8.18
CA LYS A 77 -5.49 8.61 -8.54
C LYS A 77 -4.13 9.29 -8.42
N VAL A 78 -3.10 8.47 -8.31
CA VAL A 78 -1.69 8.90 -8.36
C VAL A 78 -0.94 8.05 -9.37
N LEU A 79 0.20 8.57 -9.82
CA LEU A 79 1.07 7.89 -10.75
C LEU A 79 2.45 7.64 -10.12
N LYS A 80 2.81 6.36 -9.96
CA LYS A 80 4.14 5.91 -9.52
C LYS A 80 5.01 5.65 -10.77
N LEU A 81 6.01 6.49 -11.00
CA LEU A 81 6.93 6.40 -12.14
C LEU A 81 8.33 6.00 -11.71
N GLY A 82 8.90 4.97 -12.33
CA GLY A 82 10.29 4.59 -12.12
C GLY A 82 11.27 5.68 -12.56
N HIS A 83 12.38 5.84 -11.84
CA HIS A 83 13.43 6.77 -12.25
C HIS A 83 14.10 6.32 -13.55
N GLN A 84 13.81 6.99 -14.67
CA GLN A 84 14.49 6.73 -15.95
C GLN A 84 15.93 7.28 -15.97
N ASP A 85 16.14 8.40 -15.30
CA ASP A 85 17.35 9.20 -15.43
C ASP A 85 18.51 8.73 -14.52
N LEU A 86 18.30 7.74 -13.65
CA LEU A 86 19.33 7.20 -12.75
C LEU A 86 20.30 6.24 -13.46
N SER A 87 20.65 6.57 -14.70
CA SER A 87 21.72 5.97 -15.52
C SER A 87 23.14 6.18 -14.96
N HIS A 88 23.29 6.53 -13.67
CA HIS A 88 24.58 6.47 -12.97
C HIS A 88 24.92 5.02 -12.55
N ASN A 89 25.13 4.20 -13.57
CA ASN A 89 26.01 3.04 -13.80
C ASN A 89 26.50 2.05 -12.72
N PHE A 90 26.12 2.11 -11.43
CA PHE A 90 26.54 1.01 -10.53
C PHE A 90 25.53 0.65 -9.44
N LEU A 91 25.08 1.62 -8.64
CA LEU A 91 24.12 1.35 -7.57
C LEU A 91 22.68 1.18 -8.09
N SER A 92 22.34 1.81 -9.22
CA SER A 92 21.01 1.68 -9.82
C SER A 92 20.78 0.31 -10.45
N SER A 93 21.80 -0.35 -10.98
CA SER A 93 21.65 -1.73 -11.48
C SER A 93 21.33 -2.72 -10.35
N MET A 94 21.93 -2.54 -9.16
CA MET A 94 21.59 -3.35 -7.98
C MET A 94 20.20 -3.03 -7.44
N ALA A 95 19.85 -1.75 -7.29
CA ALA A 95 18.55 -1.34 -6.75
C ALA A 95 17.38 -1.57 -7.73
N SER A 96 17.60 -1.44 -9.05
CA SER A 96 16.59 -1.70 -10.08
C SER A 96 16.38 -3.19 -10.33
N SER A 97 17.36 -4.03 -9.99
CA SER A 97 17.19 -5.49 -9.98
C SER A 97 16.27 -5.96 -8.85
N MET A 98 16.20 -5.24 -7.73
CA MET A 98 15.53 -5.72 -6.53
C MET A 98 14.03 -5.46 -6.50
N LEU A 99 13.51 -4.39 -7.14
CA LEU A 99 12.06 -4.18 -7.19
C LEU A 99 11.66 -3.74 -8.59
N ASN A 100 10.94 -4.64 -9.25
CA ASN A 100 10.41 -4.44 -10.57
C ASN A 100 9.03 -3.82 -10.43
N LEU A 101 8.87 -2.52 -10.74
CA LEU A 101 7.56 -1.84 -10.70
C LEU A 101 6.49 -2.58 -11.53
N GLN A 102 6.91 -3.30 -12.58
CA GLN A 102 6.01 -4.14 -13.34
C GLN A 102 5.49 -5.32 -12.52
N ALA A 103 6.36 -6.02 -11.77
CA ALA A 103 5.94 -7.10 -10.90
C ALA A 103 5.01 -6.59 -9.78
N GLU A 104 5.31 -5.41 -9.22
CA GLU A 104 4.43 -4.74 -8.25
C GLU A 104 3.04 -4.44 -8.83
N TRP A 105 2.99 -3.95 -10.08
CA TRP A 105 1.73 -3.73 -10.79
C TRP A 105 0.98 -5.04 -11.03
N GLU A 106 1.66 -6.10 -11.50
CA GLU A 106 1.06 -7.42 -11.74
C GLU A 106 0.48 -8.01 -10.43
N LEU A 107 1.21 -7.91 -9.32
CA LEU A 107 0.75 -8.34 -7.99
C LEU A 107 -0.50 -7.55 -7.55
N GLY A 108 -0.46 -6.23 -7.66
CA GLY A 108 -1.59 -5.38 -7.29
C GLY A 108 -2.84 -5.65 -8.16
N MET A 109 -2.65 -5.97 -9.44
CA MET A 109 -3.74 -6.36 -10.34
C MET A 109 -4.36 -7.72 -9.98
N GLN A 110 -3.53 -8.68 -9.53
CA GLN A 110 -4.01 -9.99 -9.07
C GLN A 110 -4.74 -9.87 -7.72
N LEU A 111 -4.21 -9.09 -6.77
CA LEU A 111 -4.90 -8.76 -5.51
C LEU A 111 -6.26 -8.12 -5.78
N LYS A 112 -6.30 -7.11 -6.66
CA LYS A 112 -7.56 -6.47 -7.08
C LYS A 112 -8.55 -7.50 -7.64
N ALA A 113 -8.11 -8.35 -8.55
CA ALA A 113 -9.02 -9.31 -9.18
C ALA A 113 -9.57 -10.37 -8.21
N ALA A 114 -8.83 -10.70 -7.16
CA ALA A 114 -9.25 -11.68 -6.16
C ALA A 114 -10.08 -11.08 -5.01
N LEU A 115 -9.79 -9.84 -4.62
CA LEU A 115 -10.26 -9.26 -3.36
C LEU A 115 -11.14 -8.00 -3.54
N GLU A 116 -11.28 -7.47 -4.75
CA GLU A 116 -12.15 -6.31 -5.02
C GLU A 116 -13.61 -6.69 -4.76
N GLU A 117 -14.26 -5.88 -3.93
CA GLU A 117 -15.67 -6.06 -3.59
C GLU A 117 -16.57 -5.56 -4.74
N PRO A 118 -17.86 -5.93 -4.78
CA PRO A 118 -18.76 -5.56 -5.87
C PRO A 118 -18.92 -4.05 -6.09
N ASP A 119 -18.69 -3.25 -5.04
CA ASP A 119 -18.71 -1.78 -5.09
C ASP A 119 -17.41 -1.18 -5.67
N GLY A 120 -16.42 -2.02 -5.99
CA GLY A 120 -15.12 -1.62 -6.50
C GLY A 120 -14.12 -1.21 -5.42
N SER A 121 -14.48 -1.37 -4.14
CA SER A 121 -13.57 -1.15 -3.02
C SER A 121 -12.57 -2.30 -2.90
N LEU A 122 -11.41 -2.00 -2.31
CA LEU A 122 -10.37 -2.99 -2.04
C LEU A 122 -9.88 -2.79 -0.59
N PRO A 123 -10.64 -3.22 0.42
CA PRO A 123 -10.35 -2.82 1.79
C PRO A 123 -9.01 -3.39 2.27
N GLY A 124 -8.20 -2.51 2.86
CA GLY A 124 -6.88 -2.84 3.39
C GLY A 124 -5.73 -2.85 2.38
N PHE A 125 -6.00 -2.69 1.08
CA PHE A 125 -4.96 -2.60 0.05
C PHE A 125 -5.18 -1.36 -0.81
N VAL A 126 -4.09 -0.77 -1.31
CA VAL A 126 -4.19 0.25 -2.36
C VAL A 126 -4.52 -0.40 -3.68
N ARG A 127 -5.56 0.13 -4.33
CA ARG A 127 -6.03 -0.37 -5.62
C ARG A 127 -5.08 0.01 -6.75
N THR A 128 -4.50 -0.99 -7.40
CA THR A 128 -3.75 -0.82 -8.64
C THR A 128 -4.70 -0.70 -9.84
N CYS A 129 -4.41 0.23 -10.75
CA CYS A 129 -5.24 0.52 -11.92
C CYS A 129 -4.45 0.27 -13.21
N ASP A 130 -4.20 1.31 -13.99
CA ASP A 130 -3.57 1.24 -15.30
C ASP A 130 -2.04 1.14 -15.18
N CYS A 131 -1.37 0.67 -16.23
CA CYS A 131 0.08 0.78 -16.37
C CYS A 131 0.46 1.82 -17.40
N MET A 132 1.69 2.33 -17.32
CA MET A 132 2.28 3.24 -18.30
C MET A 132 3.42 2.57 -19.02
N VAL A 133 3.44 2.69 -20.34
CA VAL A 133 4.43 2.05 -21.21
C VAL A 133 4.95 3.04 -22.24
N ILE A 134 6.25 2.99 -22.55
CA ILE A 134 6.86 3.78 -23.62
C ILE A 134 7.18 2.84 -24.78
N VAL A 135 6.68 3.16 -25.97
CA VAL A 135 6.97 2.41 -27.19
C VAL A 135 8.22 3.01 -27.84
N HIS A 136 9.28 2.22 -27.96
CA HIS A 136 10.56 2.66 -28.53
C HIS A 136 10.62 2.51 -30.06
N ASP A 137 10.02 1.43 -30.56
CA ASP A 137 9.97 1.04 -31.96
C ASP A 137 8.68 0.23 -32.20
N GLU A 138 7.70 0.87 -32.83
CA GLU A 138 6.42 0.24 -33.19
C GLU A 138 6.60 -0.95 -34.14
N LYS A 139 7.56 -0.88 -35.06
CA LYS A 139 7.79 -1.93 -36.06
C LYS A 139 8.35 -3.19 -35.45
N LYS A 140 9.21 -3.03 -34.44
CA LYS A 140 9.81 -4.16 -33.70
C LYS A 140 8.93 -4.63 -32.55
N GLY A 141 7.86 -3.90 -32.24
CA GLY A 141 7.08 -4.16 -31.05
C GLY A 141 7.96 -4.10 -29.82
N GLN A 142 8.65 -2.98 -29.58
CA GLN A 142 9.45 -2.80 -28.37
C GLN A 142 8.81 -1.75 -27.48
N ALA A 143 8.32 -2.17 -26.31
CA ALA A 143 7.80 -1.28 -25.28
C ALA A 143 8.51 -1.54 -23.93
N THR A 144 8.63 -0.48 -23.13
CA THR A 144 9.21 -0.53 -21.79
C THR A 144 8.18 -0.07 -20.77
N PHE A 145 7.98 -0.88 -19.73
CA PHE A 145 7.15 -0.51 -18.58
C PHE A 145 7.77 0.68 -17.85
N GLN A 146 6.99 1.73 -17.64
CA GLN A 146 7.47 2.99 -17.09
C GLN A 146 6.92 3.29 -15.70
N GLY A 147 5.72 2.82 -15.40
CA GLY A 147 5.09 3.07 -14.12
C GLY A 147 3.67 2.55 -14.06
N MET A 148 2.98 2.86 -12.98
CA MET A 148 1.61 2.44 -12.74
C MET A 148 0.77 3.53 -12.10
N ILE A 149 -0.50 3.54 -12.48
CA ILE A 149 -1.54 4.36 -11.88
C ILE A 149 -2.18 3.55 -10.76
N MET A 150 -2.35 4.20 -9.61
CA MET A 150 -2.98 3.60 -8.44
C MET A 150 -3.96 4.58 -7.79
N GLU A 151 -4.84 4.07 -6.94
CA GLU A 151 -5.71 4.86 -6.09
C GLU A 151 -4.90 5.86 -5.25
N ARG A 152 -5.42 7.07 -5.12
CA ARG A 152 -4.84 8.08 -4.24
C ARG A 152 -5.18 7.78 -2.79
N VAL A 153 -4.15 7.50 -1.99
CA VAL A 153 -4.30 7.42 -0.54
C VAL A 153 -4.27 8.80 0.08
N ASN A 154 -5.42 9.26 0.54
CA ASN A 154 -5.55 10.47 1.35
C ASN A 154 -5.13 10.19 2.80
N GLY A 155 -3.88 10.48 3.18
CA GLY A 155 -3.45 10.36 4.57
C GLY A 155 -1.94 10.32 4.73
N TRP A 156 -1.47 9.69 5.81
CA TRP A 156 -0.04 9.63 6.15
C TRP A 156 0.44 8.20 6.32
N PRO A 157 1.73 7.93 6.02
CA PRO A 157 2.38 6.70 6.44
C PRO A 157 2.33 6.57 7.96
N ILE A 158 2.00 5.38 8.47
CA ILE A 158 1.91 5.12 9.92
C ILE A 158 3.23 5.41 10.61
N SER A 159 4.36 5.13 9.94
CA SER A 159 5.70 5.49 10.42
C SER A 159 5.83 6.96 10.85
N LYS A 160 5.16 7.91 10.18
CA LYS A 160 5.18 9.32 10.59
C LYS A 160 4.34 9.55 11.84
N ARG A 161 3.15 8.94 11.91
CA ARG A 161 2.23 9.05 13.05
C ARG A 161 2.87 8.53 14.33
N VAL A 162 3.38 7.30 14.31
CA VAL A 162 3.97 6.66 15.50
C VAL A 162 5.39 7.13 15.80
N ALA A 163 6.05 7.88 14.89
CA ALA A 163 7.32 8.53 15.18
C ALA A 163 7.14 9.82 15.98
N ASP A 164 5.95 10.42 15.98
CA ASP A 164 5.66 11.59 16.80
C ASP A 164 5.90 11.24 18.27
N PRO A 165 6.80 11.96 18.98
CA PRO A 165 7.03 11.73 20.39
C PRO A 165 5.76 11.86 21.24
N SER A 166 4.79 12.66 20.81
CA SER A 166 3.51 12.86 21.50
C SER A 166 2.48 11.77 21.20
N PHE A 167 2.75 10.80 20.32
CA PHE A 167 1.81 9.70 20.05
C PHE A 167 1.68 8.74 21.25
N HIS A 168 0.45 8.56 21.76
CA HIS A 168 0.13 7.68 22.89
C HIS A 168 -1.29 7.07 22.81
N ASN A 169 -1.81 6.85 21.60
CA ASN A 169 -3.14 6.28 21.39
C ASN A 169 -3.06 4.78 21.06
N ILE A 170 -3.35 3.90 22.02
CA ILE A 170 -3.28 2.44 21.83
C ILE A 170 -4.45 1.92 20.99
N HIS A 171 -5.61 2.58 21.06
CA HIS A 171 -6.79 2.21 20.29
C HIS A 171 -6.58 2.41 18.79
N PHE A 172 -5.86 3.47 18.40
CA PHE A 172 -5.41 3.67 17.03
C PHE A 172 -4.53 2.49 16.55
N ILE A 173 -3.60 2.02 17.38
CA ILE A 173 -2.75 0.87 17.04
C ILE A 173 -3.57 -0.41 16.93
N ARG A 174 -4.54 -0.62 17.84
CA ARG A 174 -5.46 -1.76 17.79
C ARG A 174 -6.26 -1.76 16.49
N GLU A 175 -6.92 -0.65 16.16
CA GLU A 175 -7.74 -0.52 14.95
C GLU A 175 -6.89 -0.72 13.68
N MET A 176 -5.72 -0.09 13.63
CA MET A 176 -4.78 -0.26 12.52
C MET A 176 -4.37 -1.72 12.32
N LEU A 177 -3.95 -2.40 13.39
CA LEU A 177 -3.56 -3.81 13.31
C LEU A 177 -4.74 -4.70 12.95
N PHE A 178 -5.95 -4.41 13.46
CA PHE A 178 -7.15 -5.18 13.15
C PHE A 178 -7.48 -5.11 11.66
N GLN A 179 -7.53 -3.90 11.07
CA GLN A 179 -7.81 -3.74 9.64
C GLN A 179 -6.71 -4.36 8.77
N VAL A 180 -5.43 -4.11 9.09
CA VAL A 180 -4.29 -4.64 8.33
C VAL A 180 -4.24 -6.17 8.41
N PHE A 181 -4.38 -6.78 9.59
CA PHE A 181 -4.38 -8.23 9.72
C PHE A 181 -5.61 -8.87 9.09
N SER A 182 -6.79 -8.23 9.14
CA SER A 182 -7.98 -8.72 8.44
C SER A 182 -7.77 -8.73 6.91
N ALA A 183 -7.15 -7.68 6.37
CA ALA A 183 -6.82 -7.61 4.95
C ALA A 183 -5.81 -8.69 4.54
N LEU A 184 -4.76 -8.88 5.35
CA LEU A 184 -3.76 -9.92 5.13
C LEU A 184 -4.36 -11.33 5.23
N ASP A 185 -5.22 -11.62 6.21
CA ASP A 185 -5.87 -12.94 6.35
C ASP A 185 -6.70 -13.28 5.12
N ARG A 186 -7.49 -12.32 4.61
CA ARG A 186 -8.24 -12.49 3.35
C ARG A 186 -7.30 -12.80 2.17
N ALA A 187 -6.20 -12.03 2.02
CA ALA A 187 -5.25 -12.21 0.93
C ALA A 187 -4.43 -13.51 1.05
N GLN A 188 -4.05 -13.89 2.27
CA GLN A 188 -3.35 -15.14 2.58
C GLN A 188 -4.25 -16.33 2.22
N ARG A 189 -5.51 -16.34 2.65
CA ARG A 189 -6.45 -17.41 2.30
C ARG A 189 -6.73 -17.50 0.81
N ALA A 190 -6.98 -16.37 0.16
CA ALA A 190 -7.40 -16.36 -1.25
C ALA A 190 -6.24 -16.70 -2.20
N LEU A 191 -5.04 -16.20 -1.93
CA LEU A 191 -3.93 -16.21 -2.89
C LEU A 191 -2.61 -16.71 -2.31
N GLY A 192 -2.53 -16.91 -0.99
CA GLY A 192 -1.26 -17.16 -0.32
C GLY A 192 -0.36 -15.94 -0.35
N PHE A 193 -0.94 -14.74 -0.35
CA PHE A 193 -0.18 -13.50 -0.45
C PHE A 193 0.74 -13.31 0.77
N ASN A 194 2.01 -13.04 0.49
CA ASN A 194 3.03 -12.63 1.45
C ASN A 194 3.63 -11.31 0.97
N HIS A 195 3.53 -10.24 1.75
CA HIS A 195 4.11 -8.95 1.38
C HIS A 195 5.64 -8.98 1.48
N ALA A 196 6.21 -9.76 2.40
CA ALA A 196 7.65 -9.97 2.61
C ALA A 196 8.49 -8.74 3.05
N ASP A 197 7.90 -7.55 3.11
CA ASP A 197 8.50 -6.31 3.64
C ASP A 197 7.44 -5.40 4.26
N LEU A 198 6.51 -5.98 5.03
CA LEU A 198 5.43 -5.19 5.64
C LEU A 198 5.93 -4.40 6.85
N GLY A 199 6.46 -3.20 6.60
CA GLY A 199 6.85 -2.24 7.64
C GLY A 199 5.86 -1.09 7.81
N LEU A 200 6.09 -0.23 8.82
CA LEU A 200 5.29 0.98 9.07
C LEU A 200 5.32 2.03 7.95
N GLY A 201 6.30 1.94 7.04
CA GLY A 201 6.35 2.76 5.84
C GLY A 201 5.38 2.30 4.76
N ASN A 202 4.98 1.02 4.80
CA ASN A 202 4.18 0.34 3.79
C ASN A 202 2.71 0.19 4.24
N VAL A 203 2.33 0.88 5.31
CA VAL A 203 0.94 1.04 5.75
C VAL A 203 0.65 2.53 5.79
N MET A 204 -0.43 2.94 5.13
CA MET A 204 -0.89 4.32 5.12
C MET A 204 -2.28 4.42 5.71
N GLU A 205 -2.52 5.51 6.45
CA GLU A 205 -3.87 5.97 6.75
C GLU A 205 -4.54 6.44 5.46
N HIS A 206 -5.84 6.17 5.36
CA HIS A 206 -6.68 6.60 4.27
C HIS A 206 -7.99 7.18 4.82
N TYR A 207 -8.31 8.41 4.41
CA TYR A 207 -9.59 9.04 4.66
C TYR A 207 -10.38 9.03 3.34
N PRO A 208 -11.41 8.18 3.20
CA PRO A 208 -12.21 8.08 1.98
C PRO A 208 -12.85 9.42 1.60
N ALA A 209 -13.26 10.19 2.61
CA ALA A 209 -13.73 11.55 2.47
C ALA A 209 -12.76 12.52 3.16
N LEU A 210 -12.28 13.52 2.42
CA LEU A 210 -11.53 14.64 2.98
C LEU A 210 -12.47 15.75 3.42
N PHE A 211 -12.07 16.49 4.47
CA PHE A 211 -12.72 17.74 4.80
C PHE A 211 -12.60 18.74 3.63
N PRO A 212 -13.63 19.57 3.37
CA PRO A 212 -13.63 20.49 2.22
C PRO A 212 -12.44 21.44 2.16
N ASP A 213 -11.94 21.90 3.31
CA ASP A 213 -10.76 22.77 3.44
C ASP A 213 -9.46 22.04 3.07
N VAL A 214 -9.29 20.78 3.50
CA VAL A 214 -8.15 19.94 3.12
C VAL A 214 -8.17 19.63 1.63
N GLN A 215 -9.36 19.33 1.08
CA GLN A 215 -9.54 19.10 -0.35
C GLN A 215 -9.21 20.35 -1.17
N LYS A 216 -9.71 21.51 -0.74
CA LYS A 216 -9.41 22.81 -1.36
C LYS A 216 -7.92 23.13 -1.30
N GLY A 217 -7.27 22.96 -0.16
CA GLY A 217 -5.83 23.18 -0.03
C GLY A 217 -4.99 22.26 -0.93
N ALA A 218 -5.44 21.02 -1.16
CA ALA A 218 -4.80 20.12 -2.12
C ALA A 218 -5.01 20.58 -3.57
N GLN A 219 -6.22 21.04 -3.92
CA GLN A 219 -6.54 21.60 -5.23
C GLN A 219 -5.72 22.87 -5.50
N ASP A 220 -5.69 23.83 -4.57
CA ASP A 220 -4.94 25.08 -4.69
C ASP A 220 -3.45 24.81 -4.92
N ALA A 221 -2.86 23.85 -4.17
CA ALA A 221 -1.48 23.45 -4.35
C ALA A 221 -1.21 22.80 -5.72
N ASN A 222 -2.19 22.10 -6.29
CA ASN A 222 -2.09 21.54 -7.64
C ASN A 222 -2.23 22.62 -8.70
N VAL A 223 -3.15 23.57 -8.55
CA VAL A 223 -3.28 24.74 -9.44
C VAL A 223 -1.98 25.52 -9.47
N GLU A 224 -1.41 25.85 -8.31
CA GLU A 224 -0.12 26.56 -8.21
C GLU A 224 1.01 25.77 -8.91
N ALA A 225 1.05 24.45 -8.74
CA ALA A 225 2.04 23.60 -9.36
C ALA A 225 1.89 23.56 -10.90
N LEU A 226 0.65 23.47 -11.41
CA LEU A 226 0.33 23.53 -12.84
C LEU A 226 0.67 24.90 -13.44
N GLU A 227 0.34 26.00 -12.75
CA GLU A 227 0.66 27.35 -13.19
C GLU A 227 2.17 27.61 -13.25
N THR A 228 2.89 27.13 -12.24
CA THR A 228 4.36 27.21 -12.17
C THR A 228 5.00 26.43 -13.31
N ALA A 229 4.47 25.27 -13.65
CA ALA A 229 4.96 24.46 -14.77
C ALA A 229 4.68 25.12 -16.13
N ARG A 230 3.51 25.74 -16.30
CA ARG A 230 3.13 26.46 -17.54
C ARG A 230 3.93 27.76 -17.72
N ASN A 231 4.24 28.45 -16.63
CA ASN A 231 4.90 29.76 -16.65
C ASN A 231 6.22 29.75 -15.86
N PRO A 232 7.28 29.06 -16.34
CA PRO A 232 8.55 28.99 -15.63
C PRO A 232 9.18 30.38 -15.37
N ALA A 233 8.87 31.37 -16.22
CA ALA A 233 9.33 32.74 -16.07
C ALA A 233 8.77 33.48 -14.82
N LYS A 234 7.58 33.11 -14.32
CA LYS A 234 6.97 33.75 -13.14
C LYS A 234 7.78 33.52 -11.85
N LYS A 235 8.61 32.48 -11.80
CA LYS A 235 9.37 32.09 -10.59
C LYS A 235 10.56 33.03 -10.28
N CYS A 236 10.91 33.96 -11.17
CA CYS A 236 12.15 34.74 -11.05
C CYS A 236 12.00 36.12 -10.37
N VAL A 237 10.80 36.55 -9.98
CA VAL A 237 10.57 37.98 -9.64
C VAL A 237 10.75 38.31 -8.15
N THR A 238 10.90 37.32 -7.26
CA THR A 238 11.08 37.56 -5.81
C THR A 238 12.34 36.90 -5.24
N CYS A 239 13.46 37.05 -5.92
CA CYS A 239 14.75 36.98 -5.22
C CYS A 239 14.97 38.33 -4.54
N PRO A 240 15.02 38.43 -3.20
CA PRO A 240 15.47 39.65 -2.54
C PRO A 240 16.93 39.89 -2.95
N THR A 241 17.12 40.81 -3.89
CA THR A 241 18.40 41.31 -4.35
C THR A 241 19.08 42.03 -3.20
N GLY A 242 19.79 41.29 -2.33
CA GLY A 242 20.45 41.91 -1.18
C GLY A 242 21.38 41.04 -0.34
N ALA A 243 21.66 39.77 -0.69
CA ALA A 243 22.61 38.95 0.07
C ALA A 243 23.82 38.56 -0.79
N SER A 244 24.94 39.20 -0.47
CA SER A 244 26.27 39.07 -1.09
C SER A 244 26.75 37.63 -1.25
N LEU A 245 27.31 37.36 -2.43
CA LEU A 245 27.98 36.13 -2.83
C LEU A 245 29.29 35.94 -2.05
N LEU A 246 29.39 34.88 -1.23
CA LEU A 246 30.66 34.27 -0.87
C LEU A 246 30.81 32.93 -1.58
N PRO A 247 31.88 32.73 -2.38
CA PRO A 247 32.14 31.48 -3.06
C PRO A 247 32.90 30.53 -2.14
N GLY A 248 32.43 29.29 -2.02
CA GLY A 248 33.22 28.18 -1.49
C GLY A 248 32.54 27.38 -0.39
N ARG A 249 31.84 26.30 -0.78
CA ARG A 249 32.11 24.95 -0.29
C ARG A 249 31.20 23.91 -0.95
N SER A 250 31.86 22.81 -1.28
CA SER A 250 31.44 21.63 -2.01
C SER A 250 30.29 20.84 -1.35
N SER A 251 29.40 20.35 -2.21
CA SER A 251 28.74 19.04 -2.17
C SER A 251 28.48 18.41 -0.78
N ALA A 252 27.43 18.87 -0.12
CA ALA A 252 26.61 18.02 0.74
C ALA A 252 25.23 17.96 0.08
N TRP A 253 24.73 16.74 -0.16
CA TRP A 253 23.38 16.48 -0.60
C TRP A 253 22.41 17.29 0.24
N ARG A 254 21.98 18.41 -0.34
CA ARG A 254 21.02 19.31 0.26
C ARG A 254 19.72 18.51 0.23
N ARG A 255 19.40 17.90 1.37
CA ARG A 255 18.05 17.53 1.78
C ARG A 255 17.19 18.69 1.30
N THR A 256 16.56 18.53 0.14
CA THR A 256 15.63 19.49 -0.41
C THR A 256 14.70 19.76 0.75
N GLN A 257 14.61 21.03 1.14
CA GLN A 257 13.63 21.44 2.13
C GLN A 257 12.28 21.10 1.50
N VAL A 258 11.80 19.87 1.72
CA VAL A 258 10.39 19.57 1.86
C VAL A 258 9.91 20.67 2.77
N GLY A 259 9.09 21.57 2.22
CA GLY A 259 8.93 22.93 2.74
C GLY A 259 8.87 22.95 4.26
N LYS A 260 9.69 23.81 4.88
CA LYS A 260 9.39 24.34 6.21
C LYS A 260 7.96 24.88 6.13
N GLY A 261 6.97 24.12 6.61
CA GLY A 261 5.58 24.58 6.63
C GLY A 261 4.50 23.55 6.30
N CYS A 262 4.81 22.33 5.88
CA CYS A 262 3.84 21.24 6.08
C CYS A 262 3.98 20.77 7.53
N SER A 263 3.59 21.61 8.50
CA SER A 263 3.07 21.03 9.74
C SER A 263 2.06 19.99 9.29
N ALA A 264 2.18 18.75 9.77
CA ALA A 264 1.09 17.81 9.61
C ALA A 264 -0.20 18.57 9.95
N PRO A 265 -1.25 18.54 9.11
CA PRO A 265 -2.51 19.15 9.53
C PRO A 265 -2.83 18.62 10.92
N PRO A 266 -3.45 19.46 11.78
CA PRO A 266 -3.75 19.06 13.15
C PRO A 266 -4.31 17.64 13.10
N PRO A 267 -3.80 16.71 13.93
CA PRO A 267 -4.22 15.33 13.89
C PRO A 267 -5.73 15.30 13.77
N ILE A 268 -6.24 14.69 12.68
CA ILE A 268 -7.67 14.43 12.58
C ILE A 268 -7.98 13.67 13.85
N ALA A 269 -8.87 14.26 14.67
CA ALA A 269 -9.21 13.72 15.96
C ALA A 269 -9.53 12.25 15.74
N GLY A 270 -8.76 11.42 16.44
CA GLY A 270 -9.03 10.02 16.49
C GLY A 270 -10.19 9.73 17.46
N PHE A 271 -10.96 8.66 17.25
CA PHE A 271 -11.57 7.83 18.31
C PHE A 271 -10.51 7.56 19.38
N SER A 272 -10.51 8.46 20.35
CA SER A 272 -10.18 8.21 21.74
C SER A 272 -11.31 7.43 22.38
N CYS A 273 -10.94 6.52 23.28
CA CYS A 273 -11.85 6.02 24.29
C CYS A 273 -11.78 7.02 25.45
N ASP A 274 -12.93 7.51 25.95
CA ASP A 274 -12.93 8.25 27.21
C ASP A 274 -12.76 7.27 28.40
N SER A 275 -12.52 7.81 29.59
CA SER A 275 -12.39 7.04 30.84
C SER A 275 -13.68 6.31 31.27
N ASP A 276 -14.80 6.57 30.59
CA ASP A 276 -16.12 5.95 30.80
C ASP A 276 -16.43 4.84 29.78
N GLY A 277 -15.57 4.64 28.77
CA GLY A 277 -15.69 3.61 27.74
C GLY A 277 -16.47 4.03 26.47
N ASN A 278 -16.74 5.32 26.27
CA ASN A 278 -17.36 5.83 25.04
C ASN A 278 -16.30 6.13 23.95
N LEU A 279 -16.65 5.88 22.69
CA LEU A 279 -15.79 6.09 21.52
C LEU A 279 -16.19 7.41 20.81
N GLU A 280 -15.27 8.36 20.65
CA GLU A 280 -15.54 9.65 19.95
C GLU A 280 -14.92 9.77 18.54
N PRO A 281 -15.63 9.96 17.42
CA PRO A 281 -15.05 10.39 16.14
C PRO A 281 -13.56 10.22 15.73
N LEU A 282 -13.00 9.17 15.06
CA LEU A 282 -11.68 9.25 14.34
C LEU A 282 -11.80 10.17 13.08
N GLY A 283 -12.90 10.94 12.96
CA GLY A 283 -13.42 11.50 11.71
C GLY A 283 -14.29 10.49 10.94
N PRO A 284 -14.71 10.83 9.71
CA PRO A 284 -15.38 9.88 8.82
C PRO A 284 -14.44 8.71 8.53
N HIS A 285 -14.85 7.49 8.94
CA HIS A 285 -14.22 6.18 8.71
C HIS A 285 -12.75 6.21 8.22
N ILE A 286 -11.79 6.15 9.14
CA ILE A 286 -10.38 5.94 8.77
C ILE A 286 -10.16 4.49 8.32
N GLU A 287 -9.47 4.34 7.20
CA GLU A 287 -9.02 3.06 6.68
C GLU A 287 -7.49 2.95 6.77
N PHE A 288 -6.97 1.74 6.90
CA PHE A 288 -5.53 1.47 6.84
C PHE A 288 -5.23 0.61 5.62
N LYS A 289 -4.51 1.20 4.65
CA LYS A 289 -4.17 0.52 3.39
C LYS A 289 -2.70 0.14 3.33
N ILE A 290 -2.45 -1.10 2.95
CA ILE A 290 -1.13 -1.62 2.61
C ILE A 290 -0.73 -1.09 1.23
N ILE A 291 0.50 -0.61 1.11
CA ILE A 291 1.10 -0.09 -0.12
C ILE A 291 2.41 -0.81 -0.44
N ASP A 292 2.91 -0.61 -1.66
CA ASP A 292 4.26 -1.00 -2.09
C ASP A 292 4.51 -2.51 -2.10
N TYR A 293 3.92 -3.21 -3.07
CA TYR A 293 4.00 -4.67 -3.21
C TYR A 293 5.31 -5.16 -3.85
N GLY A 294 6.38 -4.35 -3.86
CA GLY A 294 7.56 -4.55 -4.70
C GLY A 294 8.33 -5.87 -4.48
N VAL A 295 8.22 -6.46 -3.29
CA VAL A 295 8.81 -7.78 -2.95
C VAL A 295 7.77 -8.87 -2.70
N GLY A 296 6.48 -8.55 -2.84
CA GLY A 296 5.40 -9.47 -2.53
C GLY A 296 5.44 -10.74 -3.39
N GLU A 297 4.87 -11.81 -2.87
CA GLU A 297 4.76 -13.08 -3.61
C GLU A 297 3.49 -13.83 -3.21
N PHE A 298 3.07 -14.76 -4.06
CA PHE A 298 2.01 -15.71 -3.77
C PHE A 298 2.62 -17.08 -3.45
N ASN A 299 2.18 -17.68 -2.35
CA ASN A 299 2.70 -18.94 -1.83
C ASN A 299 1.55 -19.88 -1.47
N GLU A 300 1.40 -20.97 -2.22
CA GLU A 300 0.36 -21.96 -2.00
C GLU A 300 0.39 -22.57 -0.59
N THR A 301 1.58 -22.87 -0.05
CA THR A 301 1.72 -23.41 1.30
C THR A 301 1.22 -22.41 2.34
N LEU A 302 1.46 -21.11 2.13
CA LEU A 302 0.92 -20.06 2.98
C LEU A 302 -0.61 -20.00 2.92
N ALA A 303 -1.20 -20.12 1.73
CA ALA A 303 -2.65 -20.16 1.58
C ALA A 303 -3.27 -21.35 2.31
N GLN A 304 -2.70 -22.55 2.14
CA GLN A 304 -3.16 -23.75 2.82
C GLN A 304 -3.05 -23.61 4.34
N ALA A 305 -1.94 -23.07 4.84
CA ALA A 305 -1.75 -22.80 6.26
C ALA A 305 -2.76 -21.79 6.81
N ALA A 306 -3.15 -20.79 6.02
CA ALA A 306 -4.20 -19.83 6.37
C ALA A 306 -5.62 -20.40 6.31
N GLY A 307 -5.80 -21.67 5.92
CA GLY A 307 -7.10 -22.30 5.73
C GLY A 307 -7.78 -21.93 4.40
N GLY A 308 -7.00 -21.43 3.44
CA GLY A 308 -7.44 -21.21 2.07
C GLY A 308 -7.57 -22.52 1.28
N HIS A 309 -8.58 -22.59 0.42
CA HIS A 309 -8.77 -23.68 -0.53
C HIS A 309 -8.54 -23.16 -1.95
N GLU A 310 -7.82 -23.94 -2.75
CA GLU A 310 -7.64 -23.71 -4.20
C GLU A 310 -7.01 -22.36 -4.60
N PRO A 311 -5.93 -21.89 -3.94
CA PRO A 311 -5.23 -20.66 -4.35
C PRO A 311 -4.69 -20.76 -5.80
N GLU A 312 -4.28 -21.95 -6.24
CA GLU A 312 -3.84 -22.19 -7.61
C GLU A 312 -4.97 -22.00 -8.63
N GLU A 313 -6.20 -22.41 -8.28
CA GLU A 313 -7.35 -22.25 -9.16
C GLU A 313 -7.75 -20.78 -9.25
N THR A 314 -7.75 -20.07 -8.11
CA THR A 314 -7.98 -18.63 -8.07
C THR A 314 -6.97 -17.88 -8.95
N LEU A 315 -5.67 -18.14 -8.78
CA LEU A 315 -4.62 -17.52 -9.60
C LEU A 315 -4.75 -17.89 -11.08
N ARG A 316 -5.11 -19.13 -11.41
CA ARG A 316 -5.35 -19.55 -12.80
C ARG A 316 -6.55 -18.83 -13.41
N ASN A 317 -7.66 -18.75 -12.69
CA ASN A 317 -8.87 -18.04 -13.13
C ASN A 317 -8.57 -16.55 -13.37
N ILE A 318 -7.77 -15.95 -12.49
CA ILE A 318 -7.27 -14.59 -12.68
C ILE A 318 -6.45 -14.51 -13.96
N GLN A 319 -5.42 -15.35 -14.14
CA GLN A 319 -4.60 -15.36 -15.35
C GLN A 319 -5.44 -15.54 -16.63
N GLU A 320 -6.45 -16.40 -16.62
CA GLU A 320 -7.37 -16.59 -17.73
C GLU A 320 -8.21 -15.33 -18.01
N VAL A 321 -8.75 -14.67 -16.98
CA VAL A 321 -9.49 -13.40 -17.13
C VAL A 321 -8.60 -12.29 -17.69
N PHE A 322 -7.34 -12.22 -17.25
CA PHE A 322 -6.38 -11.25 -17.76
C PHE A 322 -6.01 -11.56 -19.23
N ALA A 323 -5.75 -12.82 -19.57
CA ALA A 323 -5.48 -13.25 -20.93
C ALA A 323 -6.66 -12.96 -21.87
N GLN A 324 -7.91 -13.20 -21.43
CA GLN A 324 -9.12 -12.86 -22.20
C GLN A 324 -9.26 -11.34 -22.43
N LYS A 325 -8.76 -10.53 -21.51
CA LYS A 325 -8.72 -9.06 -21.62
C LYS A 325 -7.50 -8.56 -22.40
N GLY A 326 -6.63 -9.46 -22.86
CA GLY A 326 -5.38 -9.11 -23.51
C GLY A 326 -4.36 -8.45 -22.57
N ILE A 327 -4.54 -8.56 -21.25
CA ILE A 327 -3.62 -8.01 -20.27
C ILE A 327 -2.55 -9.06 -19.96
N PRO A 328 -1.28 -8.79 -20.25
CA PRO A 328 -0.22 -9.74 -20.01
C PRO A 328 0.13 -9.85 -18.54
N LEU A 329 0.28 -11.08 -18.05
CA LEU A 329 0.86 -11.37 -16.73
C LEU A 329 2.01 -12.38 -16.89
N GLY A 330 3.05 -12.28 -16.05
CA GLY A 330 4.15 -13.26 -15.99
C GLY A 330 5.30 -13.02 -16.97
N ALA A 331 6.15 -14.02 -17.20
CA ALA A 331 7.42 -13.84 -17.93
C ALA A 331 7.27 -13.33 -19.39
N ASP A 332 6.14 -13.65 -20.03
CA ASP A 332 5.83 -13.20 -21.40
C ASP A 332 5.23 -11.80 -21.45
N SER A 333 5.00 -11.16 -20.29
CA SER A 333 4.30 -9.88 -20.22
C SER A 333 5.01 -8.79 -21.00
N LYS A 334 6.34 -8.78 -20.98
CA LYS A 334 7.14 -7.82 -21.76
C LYS A 334 6.88 -7.88 -23.27
N ARG A 335 6.60 -9.07 -23.83
CA ARG A 335 6.31 -9.22 -25.26
C ARG A 335 4.86 -8.87 -25.57
N GLN A 336 3.94 -9.29 -24.71
CA GLN A 336 2.51 -9.11 -24.91
C GLN A 336 2.01 -7.68 -24.60
N ILE A 337 2.74 -6.88 -23.79
CA ILE A 337 2.39 -5.47 -23.52
C ILE A 337 2.27 -4.69 -24.84
N ILE A 338 3.06 -5.03 -25.85
CA ILE A 338 3.02 -4.42 -27.18
C ILE A 338 1.72 -4.73 -27.92
N ASP A 339 1.15 -5.92 -27.72
CA ASP A 339 -0.10 -6.31 -28.36
C ASP A 339 -1.28 -5.52 -27.79
N MET A 340 -1.24 -5.13 -26.50
CA MET A 340 -2.23 -4.21 -25.92
C MET A 340 -2.21 -2.85 -26.62
N VAL A 341 -1.03 -2.27 -26.78
CA VAL A 341 -0.81 -0.96 -27.43
C VAL A 341 -1.38 -0.92 -28.84
N SER A 342 -1.15 -1.99 -29.60
CA SER A 342 -1.47 -2.03 -31.04
C SER A 342 -2.97 -2.13 -31.33
N ASN A 343 -3.77 -2.58 -30.36
CA ASN A 343 -5.21 -2.80 -30.54
C ASN A 343 -6.06 -1.56 -30.25
N GLU A 344 -5.62 -0.65 -29.36
CA GLU A 344 -6.38 0.59 -29.07
C GLU A 344 -6.34 1.59 -30.24
N GLY A 345 -5.27 1.61 -31.04
CA GLY A 345 -5.12 2.53 -32.18
C GLY A 345 -6.06 2.29 -33.36
N ASN A 346 -6.86 1.21 -33.35
CA ASN A 346 -7.68 0.81 -34.50
C ASN A 346 -9.20 0.91 -34.26
N VAL A 347 -9.63 1.50 -33.14
CA VAL A 347 -11.07 1.66 -32.81
C VAL A 347 -11.69 2.90 -33.48
N GLY A 348 -10.90 3.71 -34.20
CA GLY A 348 -11.28 5.04 -34.67
C GLY A 348 -11.36 5.31 -36.18
N SER A 349 -11.34 4.30 -37.07
CA SER A 349 -11.70 4.57 -38.48
C SER A 349 -12.49 3.44 -39.10
N GLY A 350 -13.77 3.70 -39.35
CA GLY A 350 -14.62 2.87 -40.18
C GLY A 350 -14.13 2.88 -41.62
N SER A 351 -13.21 1.97 -41.94
CA SER A 351 -12.90 1.58 -43.31
C SER A 351 -13.13 0.08 -43.45
N SER A 352 -14.18 -0.25 -44.19
CA SER A 352 -14.64 -1.56 -44.61
C SER A 352 -13.50 -2.39 -45.20
N ARG A 353 -12.85 -3.22 -44.39
CA ARG A 353 -11.88 -4.21 -44.85
C ARG A 353 -12.61 -5.46 -45.34
N LEU A 354 -12.87 -5.49 -46.65
CA LEU A 354 -13.24 -6.70 -47.40
C LEU A 354 -12.26 -7.83 -47.07
N GLN A 355 -12.73 -8.87 -46.38
CA GLN A 355 -12.03 -10.14 -46.28
C GLN A 355 -12.10 -10.87 -47.63
N ARG A 356 -11.02 -10.76 -48.39
CA ARG A 356 -10.75 -11.58 -49.59
C ARG A 356 -10.39 -12.99 -49.14
N TRP A 357 -11.39 -13.87 -49.06
CA TRP A 357 -11.18 -15.30 -48.87
C TRP A 357 -10.44 -15.88 -50.08
N ARG A 358 -9.25 -16.45 -49.84
CA ARG A 358 -8.53 -17.28 -50.80
C ARG A 358 -9.26 -18.62 -50.93
N PHE A 359 -9.83 -18.87 -52.11
CA PHE A 359 -10.17 -20.22 -52.56
C PHE A 359 -8.87 -21.02 -52.74
N GLY A 360 -8.57 -21.89 -51.78
CA GLY A 360 -7.57 -22.95 -51.91
C GLY A 360 -8.27 -24.29 -52.10
N GLN A 361 -8.14 -24.86 -53.30
CA GLN A 361 -8.58 -26.20 -53.66
C GLN A 361 -8.05 -27.25 -52.66
N LEU A 362 -8.96 -28.08 -52.13
CA LEU A 362 -8.62 -29.39 -51.56
C LEU A 362 -9.45 -30.45 -52.29
N LYS A 363 -8.81 -31.15 -53.21
CA LYS A 363 -9.27 -32.44 -53.75
C LYS A 363 -8.72 -33.56 -52.87
N GLY A 364 -9.62 -34.46 -52.44
CA GLY A 364 -9.42 -35.91 -52.31
C GLY A 364 -8.43 -36.42 -51.27
N ASN A 365 -8.91 -37.01 -50.18
CA ASN A 365 -9.23 -38.43 -50.13
C ASN A 365 -9.75 -38.86 -48.75
N ARG A 366 -10.81 -39.66 -48.78
CA ARG A 366 -11.35 -40.42 -47.65
C ARG A 366 -10.34 -41.49 -47.21
N PHE A 367 -10.08 -41.57 -45.91
CA PHE A 367 -9.99 -42.85 -45.22
C PHE A 367 -10.70 -42.71 -43.86
N ALA A 368 -11.78 -43.48 -43.71
CA ALA A 368 -12.52 -43.63 -42.47
C ALA A 368 -11.69 -44.50 -41.52
N ALA A 369 -10.98 -43.86 -40.58
CA ALA A 369 -10.49 -44.54 -39.40
C ALA A 369 -11.63 -44.60 -38.38
N ILE A 370 -12.16 -45.80 -38.15
CA ILE A 370 -13.03 -46.10 -37.01
C ILE A 370 -12.21 -45.84 -35.76
N LEU A 371 -12.45 -44.68 -35.13
CA LEU A 371 -11.80 -44.28 -33.89
C LEU A 371 -12.39 -45.07 -32.74
N ASP A 372 -11.60 -46.02 -32.24
CA ASP A 372 -11.79 -46.71 -30.98
C ASP A 372 -12.10 -45.69 -29.84
N PRO A 373 -13.25 -45.79 -29.15
CA PRO A 373 -13.65 -44.92 -28.04
C PRO A 373 -12.59 -44.81 -26.94
N SER A 374 -11.70 -45.79 -26.80
CA SER A 374 -10.60 -45.79 -25.81
C SER A 374 -9.59 -44.64 -26.03
N THR A 375 -9.42 -44.19 -27.28
CA THR A 375 -8.44 -43.14 -27.64
C THR A 375 -8.91 -41.73 -27.29
N LYS A 376 -10.23 -41.49 -27.19
CA LYS A 376 -10.79 -40.19 -26.78
C LYS A 376 -10.53 -39.90 -25.30
N CYS A 377 -10.53 -40.92 -24.45
CA CYS A 377 -10.23 -40.75 -23.03
C CYS A 377 -8.74 -40.38 -22.82
N ARG A 378 -7.84 -41.06 -23.54
CA ARG A 378 -6.38 -40.79 -23.46
C ARG A 378 -6.00 -39.39 -23.96
N ARG A 379 -6.70 -38.84 -24.95
CA ARG A 379 -6.50 -37.46 -25.42
C ARG A 379 -6.96 -36.40 -24.41
N LYS A 380 -8.02 -36.64 -23.64
CA LYS A 380 -8.47 -35.72 -22.58
C LYS A 380 -7.45 -35.67 -21.43
N HIS A 381 -6.95 -36.82 -20.98
CA HIS A 381 -5.93 -36.87 -19.93
C HIS A 381 -4.61 -36.20 -20.33
N LYS A 382 -4.14 -36.37 -21.57
CA LYS A 382 -2.94 -35.67 -22.07
C LYS A 382 -3.12 -34.14 -22.12
N LYS A 383 -4.29 -33.63 -22.53
CA LYS A 383 -4.56 -32.19 -22.51
C LYS A 383 -4.62 -31.62 -21.10
N LEU A 384 -5.24 -32.34 -20.16
CA LEU A 384 -5.31 -31.93 -18.76
C LEU A 384 -3.93 -31.92 -18.09
N ALA A 385 -3.10 -32.93 -18.36
CA ALA A 385 -1.72 -32.99 -17.87
C ALA A 385 -0.83 -31.88 -18.46
N ALA A 386 -0.98 -31.59 -19.77
CA ALA A 386 -0.27 -30.49 -20.41
C ALA A 386 -0.69 -29.12 -19.86
N ALA A 387 -1.99 -28.91 -19.62
CA ALA A 387 -2.49 -27.68 -18.99
C ALA A 387 -2.03 -27.54 -17.53
N LYS A 388 -2.02 -28.63 -16.75
CA LYS A 388 -1.47 -28.64 -15.39
C LYS A 388 0.03 -28.35 -15.38
N ASN A 389 0.80 -28.93 -16.31
CA ASN A 389 2.23 -28.65 -16.42
C ASN A 389 2.50 -27.21 -16.91
N ALA A 390 1.68 -26.67 -17.82
CA ALA A 390 1.78 -25.27 -18.24
C ALA A 390 1.40 -24.31 -17.11
N ALA A 391 0.39 -24.63 -16.30
CA ALA A 391 0.03 -23.85 -15.11
C ALA A 391 1.10 -23.92 -14.02
N LYS A 392 1.62 -25.11 -13.71
CA LYS A 392 2.77 -25.29 -12.80
C LYS A 392 4.00 -24.53 -13.30
N SER A 393 4.27 -24.59 -14.60
CA SER A 393 5.35 -23.84 -15.21
C SER A 393 5.08 -22.33 -15.15
N ALA A 394 3.86 -21.84 -15.38
CA ALA A 394 3.54 -20.42 -15.25
C ALA A 394 3.69 -19.92 -13.80
N ILE A 395 3.32 -20.75 -12.81
CA ILE A 395 3.49 -20.47 -11.38
C ILE A 395 4.98 -20.52 -10.98
N GLN A 396 5.75 -21.51 -11.46
CA GLN A 396 7.20 -21.62 -11.20
C GLN A 396 8.05 -20.61 -12.01
N MET A 397 7.58 -20.15 -13.17
CA MET A 397 8.36 -19.33 -14.10
C MET A 397 8.28 -17.83 -13.84
N ALA A 398 7.53 -17.38 -12.83
CA ALA A 398 7.43 -15.97 -12.48
C ALA A 398 8.59 -15.44 -11.64
N THR A 399 9.45 -16.29 -11.06
CA THR A 399 10.66 -15.79 -10.40
C THR A 399 11.78 -15.68 -11.42
N ALA A 400 11.83 -14.53 -12.11
CA ALA A 400 13.07 -14.09 -12.75
C ALA A 400 14.22 -14.34 -11.76
N PRO A 401 15.38 -14.87 -12.21
CA PRO A 401 16.44 -15.29 -11.29
C PRO A 401 16.79 -14.13 -10.36
N ARG A 402 16.44 -14.30 -9.09
CA ARG A 402 16.57 -13.27 -8.06
C ARG A 402 18.01 -12.82 -7.98
N GLY A 403 18.23 -11.51 -7.85
CA GLY A 403 19.56 -10.95 -7.65
C GLY A 403 20.19 -11.49 -6.35
N PRO A 404 21.53 -11.53 -6.23
CA PRO A 404 22.19 -12.06 -5.03
C PRO A 404 21.79 -11.29 -3.75
N ILE A 405 21.57 -9.97 -3.83
CA ILE A 405 21.09 -9.18 -2.69
C ILE A 405 19.65 -9.56 -2.34
N GLU A 406 18.77 -9.73 -3.32
CA GLU A 406 17.39 -10.14 -3.06
C GLU A 406 17.33 -11.51 -2.40
N ARG A 407 18.17 -12.45 -2.85
CA ARG A 407 18.30 -13.76 -2.19
C ARG A 407 18.79 -13.62 -0.76
N MET A 408 19.82 -12.81 -0.51
CA MET A 408 20.34 -12.56 0.82
C MET A 408 19.28 -11.89 1.72
N TYR A 409 18.55 -10.92 1.18
CA TYR A 409 17.46 -10.24 1.88
C TYR A 409 16.32 -11.21 2.22
N ARG A 410 15.82 -11.98 1.24
CA ARG A 410 14.78 -12.99 1.46
C ARG A 410 15.23 -14.08 2.43
N HIS A 411 16.49 -14.50 2.37
CA HIS A 411 17.05 -15.46 3.32
C HIS A 411 17.13 -14.88 4.74
N PHE A 412 17.54 -13.61 4.86
CA PHE A 412 17.58 -12.92 6.15
C PHE A 412 16.18 -12.81 6.80
N TRP A 413 15.14 -12.64 5.98
CA TRP A 413 13.74 -12.60 6.38
C TRP A 413 13.01 -13.94 6.26
N GLU A 414 13.73 -15.01 5.94
CA GLU A 414 13.13 -16.32 5.81
C GLU A 414 12.49 -16.72 7.14
N ARG A 415 11.27 -17.28 7.06
CA ARG A 415 10.43 -17.67 8.21
C ARG A 415 9.91 -16.50 9.06
N LYS A 416 9.99 -15.27 8.56
CA LYS A 416 9.42 -14.08 9.17
C LYS A 416 8.28 -13.60 8.29
N GLY A 417 7.05 -13.78 8.75
CA GLY A 417 5.85 -13.36 8.06
C GLY A 417 5.53 -11.89 8.29
N ASP A 418 4.59 -11.36 7.51
CA ASP A 418 4.18 -9.95 7.53
C ASP A 418 3.80 -9.42 8.93
N VAL A 419 3.14 -10.25 9.74
CA VAL A 419 2.78 -9.95 11.14
C VAL A 419 4.03 -9.66 11.97
N PHE A 420 5.10 -10.45 11.82
CA PHE A 420 6.36 -10.24 12.53
C PHE A 420 6.99 -8.90 12.15
N HIS A 421 7.06 -8.58 10.85
CA HIS A 421 7.68 -7.34 10.38
C HIS A 421 6.97 -6.11 10.94
N LEU A 422 5.63 -6.10 10.88
CA LEU A 422 4.85 -4.97 11.34
C LEU A 422 4.93 -4.79 12.85
N LEU A 423 4.79 -5.88 13.62
CA LEU A 423 4.88 -5.84 15.09
C LEU A 423 6.29 -5.46 15.57
N LEU A 424 7.35 -5.94 14.92
CA LEU A 424 8.72 -5.53 15.25
C LEU A 424 8.93 -4.05 14.98
N ALA A 425 8.44 -3.54 13.85
CA ALA A 425 8.55 -2.12 13.52
C ALA A 425 7.79 -1.24 14.52
N LEU A 426 6.58 -1.63 14.93
CA LEU A 426 5.84 -0.97 16.01
C LEU A 426 6.59 -1.02 17.34
N ALA A 427 7.13 -2.18 17.72
CA ALA A 427 7.87 -2.34 18.96
C ALA A 427 9.03 -1.35 19.03
N VAL A 428 9.80 -1.22 17.96
CA VAL A 428 10.94 -0.30 17.86
C VAL A 428 10.50 1.17 17.94
N ALA A 429 9.35 1.51 17.35
CA ALA A 429 8.81 2.87 17.34
C ALA A 429 8.17 3.29 18.68
N LEU A 430 7.55 2.35 19.39
CA LEU A 430 6.73 2.59 20.56
C LEU A 430 7.42 2.23 21.90
N ASP A 431 8.59 1.59 21.88
CA ASP A 431 9.35 1.27 23.09
C ASP A 431 9.78 2.52 23.89
N ASP A 432 9.79 2.38 25.21
CA ASP A 432 10.08 3.44 26.19
C ASP A 432 9.10 4.63 26.20
N ARG A 433 7.87 4.45 25.71
CA ARG A 433 6.82 5.48 25.77
C ARG A 433 6.06 5.50 27.09
N VAL A 434 5.56 6.69 27.43
CA VAL A 434 4.61 6.91 28.53
C VAL A 434 3.21 6.93 27.93
N TRP A 435 2.32 6.11 28.50
CA TRP A 435 0.93 5.94 28.10
C TRP A 435 -0.02 6.41 29.21
N PRO A 436 -1.28 6.71 28.87
CA PRO A 436 -2.33 6.93 29.87
C PRO A 436 -2.47 5.71 30.79
N LYS A 437 -2.83 5.93 32.06
CA LYS A 437 -2.93 4.84 33.06
C LYS A 437 -4.13 3.94 32.78
N GLU A 438 -5.23 4.53 32.30
CA GLU A 438 -6.44 3.88 31.81
C GLU A 438 -6.15 2.86 30.70
N ASP A 439 -5.15 3.12 29.86
CA ASP A 439 -4.74 2.27 28.74
C ASP A 439 -3.78 1.13 29.14
N GLU A 440 -3.41 1.01 30.42
CA GLU A 440 -2.36 0.09 30.88
C GLU A 440 -2.62 -1.36 30.47
N ARG A 441 -3.88 -1.80 30.59
CA ARG A 441 -4.27 -3.15 30.19
C ARG A 441 -4.01 -3.39 28.71
N ASP A 442 -4.47 -2.47 27.86
CA ASP A 442 -4.42 -2.60 26.40
C ASP A 442 -2.98 -2.54 25.89
N VAL A 443 -2.17 -1.65 26.46
CA VAL A 443 -0.74 -1.55 26.15
C VAL A 443 0.01 -2.82 26.57
N ASN A 444 -0.33 -3.41 27.73
CA ASN A 444 0.27 -4.67 28.16
C ASN A 444 -0.14 -5.86 27.28
N LEU A 445 -1.41 -5.92 26.84
CA LEU A 445 -1.87 -6.93 25.88
C LEU A 445 -1.15 -6.79 24.53
N PHE A 446 -0.97 -5.57 24.04
CA PHE A 446 -0.19 -5.29 22.84
C PHE A 446 1.28 -5.72 23.00
N ALA A 447 1.93 -5.33 24.11
CA ALA A 447 3.30 -5.74 24.40
C ALA A 447 3.45 -7.26 24.50
N SER A 448 2.44 -7.96 25.02
CA SER A 448 2.38 -9.42 25.06
C SER A 448 2.30 -10.03 23.66
N LEU A 449 1.47 -9.49 22.77
CA LEU A 449 1.39 -9.92 21.37
C LEU A 449 2.74 -9.72 20.65
N VAL A 450 3.35 -8.55 20.83
CA VAL A 450 4.69 -8.27 20.28
C VAL A 450 5.71 -9.27 20.80
N HIS A 451 5.73 -9.56 22.10
CA HIS A 451 6.67 -10.54 22.65
C HIS A 451 6.42 -11.95 22.10
N HIS A 452 5.16 -12.38 22.01
CA HIS A 452 4.79 -13.69 21.49
C HIS A 452 5.30 -13.91 20.05
N VAL A 453 5.18 -12.89 19.20
CA VAL A 453 5.61 -12.99 17.80
C VAL A 453 7.12 -12.79 17.66
N THR A 454 7.63 -11.70 18.24
CA THR A 454 8.99 -11.21 17.93
C THR A 454 10.06 -11.62 18.95
N GLY A 455 9.68 -12.12 20.12
CA GLY A 455 10.60 -12.31 21.25
C GLY A 455 11.02 -11.01 21.96
N VAL A 456 10.58 -9.84 21.47
CA VAL A 456 10.98 -8.53 22.00
C VAL A 456 10.13 -8.12 23.19
N LYS A 457 10.78 -7.76 24.30
CA LYS A 457 10.14 -7.18 25.48
C LYS A 457 10.10 -5.66 25.38
N MET A 458 8.93 -5.13 25.02
CA MET A 458 8.66 -3.69 25.02
C MET A 458 8.64 -3.12 26.44
N ARG A 459 9.14 -1.90 26.60
CA ARG A 459 8.98 -1.10 27.82
C ARG A 459 7.89 -0.06 27.61
N ALA A 460 6.93 -0.04 28.52
CA ALA A 460 5.92 1.00 28.64
C ALA A 460 5.96 1.57 30.06
N TYR A 461 5.63 2.85 30.19
CA TYR A 461 5.40 3.52 31.47
C TYR A 461 3.99 4.09 31.46
N PHE A 462 3.38 4.24 32.63
CA PHE A 462 2.02 4.71 32.77
C PHE A 462 1.96 5.93 33.68
N ALA A 463 1.12 6.90 33.34
CA ALA A 463 0.89 8.09 34.14
C ALA A 463 -0.61 8.43 34.11
N SER A 464 -1.16 8.78 35.27
CA SER A 464 -2.48 9.40 35.36
C SER A 464 -2.34 10.91 35.23
N LEU A 465 -3.33 11.56 34.61
CA LEU A 465 -3.41 13.02 34.55
C LEU A 465 -3.56 13.65 35.94
N GLU A 466 -4.10 12.91 36.90
CA GLU A 466 -4.40 13.39 38.25
C GLU A 466 -3.21 13.32 39.21
N ASP A 467 -2.15 12.57 38.87
CA ASP A 467 -1.02 12.34 39.78
C ASP A 467 0.16 13.31 39.50
N PRO A 468 0.32 14.38 40.29
CA PRO A 468 1.40 15.35 40.11
C PRO A 468 2.79 14.76 40.39
N THR A 469 2.89 13.61 41.08
CA THR A 469 4.18 13.00 41.39
C THR A 469 4.86 12.39 40.16
N HIS A 470 4.07 12.08 39.12
CA HIS A 470 4.54 11.49 37.87
C HIS A 470 5.25 12.49 36.93
N LEU A 471 5.26 13.80 37.24
CA LEU A 471 6.03 14.81 36.50
C LEU A 471 7.54 14.48 36.39
N LYS A 472 8.10 13.69 37.32
CA LYS A 472 9.50 13.20 37.24
C LYS A 472 9.70 12.09 36.20
N VAL A 473 8.65 11.35 35.86
CA VAL A 473 8.72 10.29 34.85
C VAL A 473 8.80 10.88 33.44
N MET A 474 8.26 12.09 33.28
CA MET A 474 8.08 12.76 32.01
C MET A 474 9.41 13.41 31.59
N GLY A 475 9.87 13.10 30.38
CA GLY A 475 11.22 13.43 29.93
C GLY A 475 11.60 14.88 30.24
N LYS A 476 12.83 15.11 30.72
CA LYS A 476 13.33 16.47 31.03
C LYS A 476 13.05 17.39 29.85
N LYS A 477 12.11 18.34 30.01
CA LYS A 477 11.86 19.41 29.02
C LYS A 477 13.21 20.00 28.63
N ASN A 478 13.50 19.99 27.34
CA ASN A 478 14.78 20.43 26.81
C ASN A 478 14.96 21.92 27.15
N LYS A 479 15.70 22.23 28.22
CA LYS A 479 15.80 23.60 28.80
C LYS A 479 16.34 24.64 27.80
N LYS A 480 16.84 24.22 26.63
CA LYS A 480 17.46 25.09 25.62
C LYS A 480 16.49 26.01 24.86
N ASN A 481 15.19 25.73 24.80
CA ASN A 481 14.23 26.62 24.11
C ASN A 481 13.62 27.72 24.99
N LYS A 482 13.97 27.80 26.28
CA LYS A 482 13.36 28.79 27.19
C LYS A 482 13.88 30.22 27.05
N ARG A 483 14.84 30.50 26.14
CA ARG A 483 15.54 31.81 26.09
C ARG A 483 15.01 32.80 25.04
N CYS A 484 13.99 32.48 24.24
CA CYS A 484 13.61 33.34 23.09
C CYS A 484 12.15 33.83 23.03
N GLN A 485 11.30 33.62 24.04
CA GLN A 485 9.88 34.03 23.96
C GLN A 485 9.31 34.61 25.27
N ALA A 486 10.07 35.45 25.96
CA ALA A 486 9.52 36.26 27.06
C ALA A 486 9.09 37.63 26.51
N THR A 487 7.94 37.69 25.83
CA THR A 487 7.18 38.93 25.65
C THR A 487 6.17 39.04 26.81
N PRO A 488 6.12 40.15 27.59
CA PRO A 488 5.38 40.19 28.86
C PRO A 488 3.84 40.25 28.81
N GLU A 489 3.18 40.23 27.64
CA GLU A 489 1.83 40.82 27.53
C GLU A 489 0.61 39.87 27.41
N SER A 490 0.74 38.54 27.54
CA SER A 490 -0.44 37.65 27.49
C SER A 490 -0.52 36.66 28.65
N ALA A 491 -0.99 37.12 29.82
CA ALA A 491 -1.05 36.35 31.06
C ALA A 491 -2.36 35.55 31.30
N GLN A 492 -3.30 35.46 30.33
CA GLN A 492 -4.65 34.92 30.58
C GLN A 492 -5.03 33.60 29.87
N SER A 493 -4.12 32.92 29.15
CA SER A 493 -4.44 31.64 28.46
C SER A 493 -3.65 30.41 28.93
N THR A 494 -3.03 30.46 30.12
CA THR A 494 -1.99 29.49 30.53
C THR A 494 -2.50 28.13 31.01
N SER A 495 -3.81 27.92 31.21
CA SER A 495 -4.34 26.65 31.74
C SER A 495 -4.45 25.53 30.71
N GLN A 496 -4.65 25.83 29.41
CA GLN A 496 -4.82 24.78 28.39
C GLN A 496 -3.49 24.25 27.81
N GLN A 497 -2.38 25.00 27.90
CA GLN A 497 -1.07 24.54 27.40
C GLN A 497 -0.33 23.58 28.34
N ALA A 498 -0.82 23.36 29.57
CA ALA A 498 -0.17 22.49 30.53
C ALA A 498 -0.45 20.99 30.29
N SER A 499 -1.60 20.64 29.69
CA SER A 499 -2.03 19.25 29.46
C SER A 499 -1.33 18.58 28.27
N GLU A 500 -0.90 19.33 27.25
CA GLU A 500 -0.28 18.75 26.04
C GLU A 500 1.15 18.22 26.25
N ALA A 501 1.81 18.56 27.37
CA ALA A 501 3.22 18.23 27.61
C ALA A 501 3.44 16.94 28.43
N VAL A 502 2.39 16.15 28.65
CA VAL A 502 2.41 15.01 29.59
C VAL A 502 3.01 13.76 28.93
N TYR A 503 2.46 13.32 27.81
CA TYR A 503 2.84 12.02 27.24
C TYR A 503 3.98 12.12 26.22
N GLY A 504 4.90 11.16 26.24
CA GLY A 504 5.80 10.97 25.12
C GLY A 504 7.13 10.23 25.35
N ALA A 505 7.97 10.23 24.32
CA ALA A 505 9.21 9.47 24.29
C ALA A 505 10.28 10.02 25.25
N ARG A 506 10.89 9.13 26.05
CA ARG A 506 12.09 9.46 26.84
C ARG A 506 13.31 9.53 25.91
N VAL A 507 13.77 10.75 25.63
CA VAL A 507 15.03 10.96 24.90
C VAL A 507 16.20 10.47 25.75
N ARG A 508 16.65 9.25 25.51
CA ARG A 508 17.87 8.67 26.09
C ARG A 508 18.91 8.52 24.98
N CYS A 509 20.15 8.91 25.25
CA CYS A 509 21.29 8.64 24.37
C CYS A 509 21.43 7.15 24.01
N PHE A 510 20.92 6.26 24.88
CA PHE A 510 20.92 4.81 24.67
C PHE A 510 19.78 4.27 23.80
N ALA A 511 18.85 5.12 23.32
CA ALA A 511 17.70 4.67 22.53
C ALA A 511 18.13 3.98 21.22
N ALA A 512 19.12 4.54 20.51
CA ALA A 512 19.63 3.93 19.27
C ALA A 512 20.22 2.54 19.53
N PHE A 513 21.08 2.40 20.55
CA PHE A 513 21.68 1.12 20.92
C PHE A 513 20.63 0.08 21.30
N ARG A 514 19.61 0.47 22.07
CA ARG A 514 18.51 -0.41 22.44
C ARG A 514 17.70 -0.85 21.23
N ARG A 515 17.35 0.06 20.31
CA ARG A 515 16.62 -0.28 19.08
C ARG A 515 17.40 -1.27 18.23
N THR A 516 18.71 -1.05 18.04
CA THR A 516 19.57 -2.02 17.34
C THR A 516 19.58 -3.37 18.04
N ARG A 517 19.67 -3.40 19.38
CA ARG A 517 19.61 -4.64 20.17
C ARG A 517 18.26 -5.35 20.04
N MET A 518 17.14 -4.61 20.00
CA MET A 518 15.80 -5.19 19.80
C MET A 518 15.68 -5.83 18.42
N ILE A 519 16.11 -5.14 17.37
CA ILE A 519 16.10 -5.64 15.99
C ILE A 519 16.95 -6.92 15.92
N LEU A 520 18.22 -6.86 16.34
CA LEU A 520 19.10 -8.03 16.33
C LEU A 520 18.53 -9.18 17.17
N GLY A 521 18.01 -8.89 18.37
CA GLY A 521 17.40 -9.89 19.24
C GLY A 521 16.21 -10.60 18.58
N ALA A 522 15.30 -9.83 17.96
CA ALA A 522 14.14 -10.36 17.25
C ALA A 522 14.54 -11.23 16.05
N HIS A 523 15.64 -10.88 15.38
CA HIS A 523 16.15 -11.66 14.25
C HIS A 523 16.79 -12.98 14.66
N PHE A 524 17.57 -12.99 15.75
CA PHE A 524 18.28 -14.19 16.18
C PHE A 524 17.41 -15.15 17.00
N LYS A 525 16.40 -14.64 17.70
CA LYS A 525 15.55 -15.44 18.59
C LYS A 525 14.07 -15.01 18.51
N PRO A 526 13.44 -15.07 17.32
CA PRO A 526 12.00 -14.88 17.24
C PRO A 526 11.28 -16.00 18.00
N PHE A 527 10.09 -15.72 18.52
CA PHE A 527 9.28 -16.71 19.22
C PHE A 527 8.29 -17.38 18.28
N ASN A 528 7.50 -16.60 17.56
CA ASN A 528 6.55 -17.08 16.56
C ASN A 528 6.58 -16.18 15.33
N SER A 529 7.72 -16.15 14.63
CA SER A 529 7.91 -15.23 13.50
C SER A 529 7.06 -15.55 12.28
N GLY A 530 6.51 -16.75 12.19
CA GLY A 530 5.64 -17.18 11.09
C GLY A 530 4.15 -17.05 11.38
N LEU A 531 3.74 -16.47 12.51
CA LEU A 531 2.33 -16.30 12.89
C LEU A 531 1.53 -15.67 11.73
N LEU A 532 0.45 -16.33 11.34
CA LEU A 532 -0.42 -15.86 10.27
C LEU A 532 -1.31 -14.71 10.74
N ALA A 533 -1.84 -13.93 9.80
CA ALA A 533 -2.65 -12.76 10.15
C ALA A 533 -3.95 -13.16 10.87
N GLY A 534 -4.61 -14.23 10.42
CA GLY A 534 -5.78 -14.80 11.08
C GLY A 534 -5.50 -15.29 12.51
N GLU A 535 -4.32 -15.87 12.74
CA GLU A 535 -3.91 -16.31 14.09
C GLU A 535 -3.56 -15.11 14.99
N ALA A 536 -3.00 -14.03 14.43
CA ALA A 536 -2.75 -12.82 15.19
C ALA A 536 -4.05 -12.15 15.65
N LEU A 537 -5.11 -12.20 14.83
CA LEU A 537 -6.42 -11.63 15.14
C LEU A 537 -7.13 -12.28 16.34
N VAL A 538 -6.81 -13.54 16.67
CA VAL A 538 -7.36 -14.20 17.88
C VAL A 538 -6.64 -13.82 19.17
N SER A 539 -5.63 -12.95 19.09
CA SER A 539 -4.93 -12.43 20.27
C SER A 539 -5.88 -11.74 21.25
N PRO A 540 -5.68 -11.90 22.57
CA PRO A 540 -6.45 -11.17 23.58
C PRO A 540 -6.42 -9.64 23.42
N PHE A 541 -5.41 -9.11 22.71
CA PHE A 541 -5.32 -7.67 22.38
C PHE A 541 -6.53 -7.16 21.58
N PHE A 542 -7.18 -8.01 20.78
CA PHE A 542 -8.37 -7.68 19.98
C PHE A 542 -9.70 -7.98 20.70
N GLY A 543 -9.67 -8.36 21.99
CA GLY A 543 -10.86 -8.32 22.84
C GLY A 543 -11.72 -9.58 22.88
N MET A 544 -11.19 -10.76 22.52
CA MET A 544 -11.91 -12.01 22.78
C MET A 544 -12.09 -12.23 24.30
N LYS A 545 -13.30 -11.96 24.81
CA LYS A 545 -13.75 -12.45 26.12
C LYS A 545 -13.78 -13.99 26.04
N GLY A 546 -12.73 -14.66 26.51
CA GLY A 546 -12.72 -16.11 26.72
C GLY A 546 -11.96 -16.97 25.70
N ALA A 547 -11.14 -16.40 24.81
CA ALA A 547 -10.16 -17.22 24.10
C ALA A 547 -9.07 -17.66 25.09
N PRO A 548 -8.88 -18.96 25.37
CA PRO A 548 -7.79 -19.41 26.21
C PRO A 548 -6.47 -18.95 25.58
N HIS A 549 -5.57 -18.41 26.41
CA HIS A 549 -4.21 -18.09 25.97
C HIS A 549 -3.63 -19.31 25.25
N ALA A 550 -3.06 -19.12 24.06
CA ALA A 550 -2.19 -20.14 23.48
C ALA A 550 -1.10 -20.43 24.51
N GLU A 551 -1.10 -21.63 25.07
CA GLU A 551 -0.08 -22.05 26.03
C GLU A 551 1.28 -21.94 25.34
N LEU A 552 2.08 -20.97 25.78
CA LEU A 552 3.42 -20.75 25.26
C LEU A 552 4.33 -21.94 25.60
N PRO A 553 5.32 -22.28 24.74
CA PRO A 553 5.47 -21.93 23.34
C PRO A 553 4.98 -23.05 22.40
N VAL A 554 4.23 -22.69 21.36
CA VAL A 554 4.04 -23.57 20.19
C VAL A 554 5.41 -23.72 19.53
N CYS A 555 5.91 -24.95 19.46
CA CYS A 555 7.19 -25.24 18.85
C CYS A 555 7.16 -24.84 17.37
N VAL A 556 8.13 -24.02 16.93
CA VAL A 556 8.25 -23.54 15.54
C VAL A 556 8.33 -24.71 14.55
N GLU A 557 8.88 -25.86 14.95
CA GLU A 557 8.95 -27.08 14.15
C GLU A 557 7.57 -27.72 13.90
N ALA A 558 6.60 -27.52 14.79
CA ALA A 558 5.23 -28.02 14.63
C ALA A 558 4.38 -27.11 13.73
N ALA A 559 4.61 -25.80 13.78
CA ALA A 559 3.92 -24.82 12.93
C ALA A 559 4.48 -24.81 11.49
N PHE A 560 5.75 -25.17 11.32
CA PHE A 560 6.43 -25.24 10.02
C PHE A 560 7.18 -26.57 9.90
N PRO A 561 6.49 -27.70 9.66
CA PRO A 561 7.17 -28.96 9.45
C PRO A 561 8.12 -28.82 8.28
N PHE A 562 9.43 -28.97 8.55
CA PHE A 562 10.45 -28.97 7.52
C PHE A 562 10.09 -30.03 6.48
N ARG A 563 10.03 -29.64 5.19
CA ARG A 563 10.33 -30.60 4.13
C ARG A 563 11.81 -30.92 4.25
N THR A 564 12.13 -31.97 4.99
CA THR A 564 13.45 -32.60 4.89
C THR A 564 13.60 -33.09 3.45
N ALA A 565 14.74 -32.78 2.84
CA ALA A 565 15.06 -33.08 1.45
C ALA A 565 15.31 -34.57 1.18
N ASP A 566 14.64 -35.46 1.91
CA ASP A 566 14.85 -36.92 1.89
C ASP A 566 13.60 -37.66 1.36
N GLU A 567 13.00 -37.16 0.28
CA GLU A 567 12.16 -37.97 -0.61
C GLU A 567 12.86 -38.12 -1.97
N GLU A 568 14.08 -38.66 -1.94
CA GLU A 568 14.60 -39.53 -2.99
C GLU A 568 14.58 -40.97 -2.46
N ASN A 569 13.51 -41.70 -2.79
CA ASN A 569 13.54 -43.12 -3.14
C ASN A 569 12.25 -43.49 -3.88
#